data_AF-A0A455U6E6-F1
#
_entry.id   AF-A0A455U6E6-F1
#
_cell.length_a   1.000
_cell.length_b   1.000
_cell.length_c   1.000
_cell.angle_alpha   90.00
_cell.angle_beta   90.00
_cell.angle_gamma   90.00
#
_symmetry.space_group_name_H-M   'P 1'
#
loop_
_entity.id
_entity.type
_entity.pdbx_description
1 polymer ?
#
loop_
_entity_poly.entity_id
_entity_poly.type
_entity_poly.pdbx_seq_one_letter_code
_entity_poly.pdbx_strand_id
1 'polypeptide(L)'
;MRLRRVLPFMMGANLGTTITSVLAATANPIAAAMTVALFHVIFNVTGTLIWWPLRVIPLRIATWYGRLAGQKISYAFLFLIGVFLVVPVVGITLTELFMRLR
;
A
#
# COMPACT_ATOMS: atom_id res chain seq x y z
N MET A 1 -8.36 8.18 18.07
CA MET A 1 -9.02 8.50 16.79
C MET A 1 -10.12 7.47 16.50
N ARG A 2 -11.32 7.89 16.07
CA ARG A 2 -12.32 6.91 15.59
C ARG A 2 -11.79 6.29 14.28
N LEU A 3 -11.72 4.96 14.18
CA LEU A 3 -11.21 4.23 13.00
C LEU A 3 -11.82 4.70 11.68
N ARG A 4 -13.08 5.15 11.69
CA ARG A 4 -13.78 5.73 10.53
C ARG A 4 -13.11 6.99 9.95
N ARG A 5 -12.34 7.74 10.73
CA ARG A 5 -11.59 8.93 10.26
C ARG A 5 -10.20 8.59 9.74
N VAL A 6 -9.67 7.40 10.05
CA VAL A 6 -8.32 6.99 9.64
C VAL A 6 -8.29 6.69 8.15
N LEU A 7 -9.34 6.06 7.60
CA LEU A 7 -9.39 5.74 6.18
C LEU A 7 -9.29 6.98 5.27
N PRO A 8 -10.13 8.02 5.38
CA PRO A 8 -9.98 9.21 4.53
C PRO A 8 -8.64 9.93 4.72
N PHE A 9 -8.08 9.90 5.93
CA PHE A 9 -6.73 10.42 6.18
C PHE A 9 -5.66 9.62 5.42
N MET A 10 -5.69 8.29 5.47
CA MET A 10 -4.75 7.43 4.73
C MET A 10 -4.87 7.61 3.22
N MET A 11 -6.09 7.68 2.68
CA MET A 11 -6.31 7.92 1.25
C MET A 11 -5.78 9.29 0.82
N GLY A 12 -6.02 10.33 1.63
CA GLY A 12 -5.47 11.67 1.39
C GLY A 12 -3.94 11.69 1.45
N ALA A 13 -3.33 10.99 2.41
CA ALA A 13 -1.86 10.86 2.49
C ALA A 13 -1.28 10.18 1.25
N ASN A 14 -1.89 9.09 0.78
CA ASN A 14 -1.48 8.38 -0.43
C ASN A 14 -1.55 9.28 -1.68
N LEU A 15 -2.62 10.07 -1.83
CA LEU A 15 -2.71 11.09 -2.88
C LEU A 15 -1.65 12.19 -2.71
N GLY A 16 -1.34 12.61 -1.48
CA GLY A 16 -0.27 13.57 -1.21
C GLY A 16 1.10 13.09 -1.71
N THR A 17 1.42 11.81 -1.52
CA THR A 17 2.71 11.25 -1.98
C THR A 17 2.88 11.29 -3.49
N THR A 18 1.79 11.28 -4.28
CA THR A 18 1.88 11.37 -5.74
C THR A 18 2.35 12.75 -6.20
N ILE A 19 1.97 13.80 -5.47
CA ILE A 19 2.46 15.16 -5.73
C ILE A 19 3.95 15.22 -5.44
N THR A 20 4.37 14.68 -4.29
CA THR A 20 5.79 14.61 -3.92
C THR A 20 6.60 13.79 -4.92
N SER A 21 6.08 12.66 -5.43
CA SER A 21 6.79 11.84 -6.42
C SER A 21 6.99 12.57 -7.74
N VAL A 22 5.99 13.33 -8.21
CA VAL A 22 6.11 14.14 -9.43
C VAL A 22 7.12 15.27 -9.23
N LEU A 23 7.06 15.99 -8.11
CA LEU A 23 8.03 17.04 -7.79
C LEU A 23 9.47 16.50 -7.66
N ALA A 24 9.64 15.30 -7.09
CA ALA A 24 10.93 14.65 -7.01
C ALA A 24 11.44 14.23 -8.40
N ALA A 25 10.55 13.79 -9.28
CA ALA A 25 10.90 13.39 -10.64
C ALA A 25 11.26 14.57 -11.55
N THR A 26 10.66 15.75 -11.39
CA THR A 26 11.03 16.94 -12.18
C THR A 26 12.44 17.45 -11.87
N ALA A 27 12.92 17.23 -10.64
CA ALA A 27 14.29 17.56 -10.24
C ALA A 27 15.30 16.45 -10.61
N ASN A 28 14.85 15.33 -11.18
CA ASN A 28 15.70 14.18 -11.47
C ASN A 28 16.13 14.20 -12.96
N PRO A 29 17.45 14.11 -13.27
CA PRO A 29 17.93 14.11 -14.64
C PRO A 29 17.60 12.81 -15.42
N ILE A 30 17.18 11.74 -14.72
CA ILE A 30 16.86 10.45 -15.32
C ILE A 30 15.41 10.46 -15.80
N ALA A 31 15.18 10.34 -17.11
CA ALA A 31 13.84 10.30 -17.70
C ALA A 31 12.92 9.23 -17.08
N ALA A 32 13.49 8.09 -16.68
CA ALA A 32 12.75 7.02 -16.00
C ALA A 32 12.12 7.44 -14.65
N ALA A 33 12.66 8.47 -13.98
CA ALA A 33 12.09 8.98 -12.74
C ALA A 33 10.66 9.53 -12.95
N MET A 34 10.42 10.22 -14.07
CA MET A 34 9.08 10.71 -14.41
C MET A 34 8.14 9.54 -14.71
N THR A 35 8.61 8.51 -15.43
CA THR A 35 7.82 7.30 -15.67
C THR A 35 7.37 6.65 -14.36
N VAL A 36 8.30 6.46 -13.40
CA VAL A 36 7.97 5.89 -12.08
C VAL A 36 6.99 6.79 -11.31
N ALA A 37 7.19 8.10 -11.33
CA ALA A 37 6.27 9.05 -10.68
C ALA A 37 4.86 9.00 -11.28
N LEU A 38 4.73 8.85 -12.60
CA LEU A 38 3.42 8.70 -13.26
C LEU A 38 2.75 7.38 -12.90
N PHE A 39 3.50 6.27 -12.84
CA PHE A 39 2.96 5.01 -12.31
C PHE A 39 2.50 5.15 -10.87
N HIS A 40 3.24 5.91 -10.04
CA HIS A 40 2.84 6.21 -8.66
C HIS A 40 1.52 6.99 -8.60
N VAL A 41 1.36 8.01 -9.45
CA VAL A 41 0.09 8.77 -9.58
C VAL A 41 -1.05 7.84 -9.99
N ILE A 42 -0.88 7.08 -11.08
CA ILE A 42 -1.92 6.21 -11.62
C ILE A 42 -2.34 5.17 -10.57
N PHE A 43 -1.38 4.50 -9.93
CA PHE A 43 -1.66 3.49 -8.91
C PHE A 43 -2.46 4.06 -7.72
N ASN A 44 -2.06 5.21 -7.19
CA ASN A 44 -2.72 5.80 -6.02
C ASN A 44 -4.07 6.43 -6.35
N VAL A 45 -4.22 7.06 -7.53
CA VAL A 45 -5.51 7.61 -7.96
C VAL A 45 -6.50 6.49 -8.28
N THR A 46 -6.11 5.50 -9.08
CA THR A 46 -6.98 4.35 -9.40
C THR A 46 -7.32 3.54 -8.15
N GLY A 47 -6.33 3.27 -7.30
CA GLY A 47 -6.55 2.65 -6.00
C GLY A 47 -7.54 3.44 -5.15
N THR A 48 -7.43 4.78 -5.14
CA THR A 48 -8.38 5.63 -4.42
C THR A 48 -9.79 5.53 -4.98
N LEU A 49 -9.95 5.60 -6.30
CA LEU A 49 -11.24 5.49 -6.98
C LEU A 49 -11.91 4.12 -6.74
N ILE A 50 -11.13 3.04 -6.65
CA ILE A 50 -11.63 1.69 -6.37
C ILE A 50 -11.98 1.52 -4.90
N TRP A 51 -11.10 1.91 -3.98
CA TRP A 51 -11.26 1.63 -2.56
C TRP A 51 -12.19 2.61 -1.84
N TRP A 52 -12.40 3.81 -2.39
CA TRP A 52 -13.33 4.78 -1.81
C TRP A 52 -14.79 4.30 -1.75
N PRO A 53 -15.41 3.79 -2.84
CA PRO A 53 -16.75 3.18 -2.76
C PRO A 53 -16.74 1.90 -1.93
N LEU A 54 -15.65 1.14 -1.97
CA LEU A 54 -15.48 -0.13 -1.23
C LEU A 54 -15.01 0.05 0.22
N ARG A 55 -14.99 1.27 0.75
CA ARG A 55 -14.44 1.64 2.07
C ARG A 55 -14.88 0.79 3.26
N VAL A 56 -16.04 0.13 3.18
CA VAL A 56 -16.55 -0.74 4.24
C VAL A 56 -15.67 -1.99 4.42
N ILE A 57 -15.12 -2.54 3.33
CA ILE A 57 -14.28 -3.74 3.34
C ILE A 57 -13.01 -3.52 4.19
N PRO A 58 -12.12 -2.55 3.86
CA PRO A 58 -10.90 -2.34 4.63
C PRO A 58 -11.19 -1.92 6.08
N LEU A 59 -12.27 -1.17 6.34
CA LEU A 59 -12.67 -0.81 7.70
C LEU A 59 -13.07 -2.03 8.53
N ARG A 60 -13.79 -2.99 7.94
CA ARG A 60 -14.18 -4.24 8.62
C ARG A 60 -12.96 -5.09 8.93
N ILE A 61 -12.07 -5.29 7.95
CA ILE A 61 -10.84 -6.07 8.11
C ILE A 61 -9.95 -5.44 9.19
N ALA A 62 -9.75 -4.12 9.13
CA ALA A 62 -8.94 -3.40 10.12
C ALA A 62 -9.54 -3.48 11.54
N THR A 63 -10.87 -3.40 11.67
CA THR A 63 -11.54 -3.54 12.98
C THR A 63 -11.35 -4.95 13.55
N TRP A 64 -11.56 -5.97 12.71
CA TRP A 64 -11.39 -7.37 13.11
C TRP A 64 -9.94 -7.65 13.51
N TYR A 65 -8.99 -7.23 12.68
CA TYR A 65 -7.57 -7.43 12.97
C TYR A 65 -7.11 -6.66 14.21
N GLY A 66 -7.57 -5.42 14.37
CA GLY A 66 -7.28 -4.60 15.54
C GLY A 66 -7.77 -5.23 16.86
N ARG A 67 -8.88 -5.96 16.85
CA ARG A 67 -9.34 -6.73 18.02
C ARG A 67 -8.42 -7.88 18.37
N LEU A 68 -7.92 -8.61 17.36
CA LEU A 68 -6.95 -9.69 17.57
C LEU A 68 -5.62 -9.12 18.10
N ALA A 69 -5.10 -8.07 17.45
CA ALA A 69 -3.88 -7.38 17.88
C ALA A 69 -3.99 -6.77 19.30
N GLY A 70 -5.19 -6.35 19.72
CA GLY A 70 -5.44 -5.83 21.06
C GLY A 70 -5.44 -6.90 22.16
N GLN A 71 -5.62 -8.19 21.83
CA GLN A 71 -5.57 -9.28 22.81
C GLN A 71 -4.14 -9.71 23.12
N LYS A 72 -3.30 -9.81 22.09
CA LYS A 72 -1.89 -10.21 22.23
C LYS A 72 -1.03 -9.48 21.21
N ILE A 73 0.08 -8.91 21.67
CA ILE A 73 1.05 -8.20 20.81
C ILE A 73 1.63 -9.10 19.71
N SER A 74 1.68 -10.42 19.93
CA SER A 74 2.11 -11.39 18.93
C SER A 74 1.32 -11.31 17.63
N TYR A 75 0.03 -11.00 17.69
CA TYR A 75 -0.79 -10.81 16.48
C TYR A 75 -0.38 -9.54 15.72
N ALA A 76 0.12 -8.49 16.38
CA ALA A 76 0.68 -7.34 15.66
C ALA A 76 1.95 -7.74 14.88
N PHE A 77 2.84 -8.54 15.49
CA PHE A 77 4.04 -9.07 14.82
C PHE A 77 3.69 -10.01 13.67
N LEU A 78 2.64 -10.83 13.81
CA LEU A 78 2.16 -11.69 12.73
C LEU A 78 1.77 -10.88 11.49
N PHE A 79 1.12 -9.71 11.67
CA PHE A 79 0.78 -8.82 10.55
C PHE A 79 2.04 -8.29 9.88
N LEU A 80 2.96 -7.78 10.69
CA LEU A 80 4.18 -7.15 10.22
C LEU A 80 5.03 -8.15 9.44
N ILE A 81 5.30 -9.31 10.02
CA ILE A 81 6.12 -10.34 9.38
C ILE A 81 5.36 -10.94 8.19
N GLY A 82 4.08 -11.30 8.35
CA GLY A 82 3.32 -11.94 7.28
C GLY A 82 3.12 -11.04 6.07
N VAL A 83 2.56 -9.84 6.28
CA VAL A 83 2.13 -8.96 5.18
C VAL A 83 3.25 -8.07 4.64
N PHE A 84 4.15 -7.55 5.49
CA PHE A 84 5.22 -6.66 5.02
C PHE A 84 6.51 -7.38 4.62
N LEU A 85 6.73 -8.62 5.08
CA LEU A 85 7.95 -9.37 4.76
C LEU A 85 7.67 -10.63 3.93
N VAL A 86 6.87 -11.56 4.46
CA VAL A 86 6.67 -12.87 3.81
C VAL A 86 5.96 -12.73 2.48
N VAL A 87 4.85 -11.98 2.40
CA VAL A 87 4.10 -11.81 1.15
C VAL A 87 4.95 -11.19 0.02
N PRO A 88 5.68 -10.07 0.22
CA PRO A 88 6.56 -9.53 -0.80
C PRO A 88 7.68 -10.49 -1.21
N VAL A 89 8.36 -11.13 -0.25
CA VAL A 89 9.45 -12.07 -0.52
C VAL A 89 8.96 -13.27 -1.34
N VAL A 90 7.81 -13.83 -0.98
CA VAL A 90 7.17 -14.92 -1.72
C VAL A 90 6.77 -14.46 -3.12
N GLY A 91 6.19 -13.26 -3.26
CA GLY A 91 5.83 -12.72 -4.57
C GLY A 91 7.03 -12.55 -5.51
N ILE A 92 8.15 -12.02 -4.99
CA ILE A 92 9.39 -11.86 -5.76
C ILE A 92 9.96 -13.23 -6.16
N THR A 93 10.13 -14.13 -5.20
CA THR A 93 10.72 -15.46 -5.45
C THR A 93 9.89 -16.29 -6.43
N LEU A 94 8.55 -16.25 -6.34
CA LEU A 94 7.67 -16.90 -7.31
C LEU A 94 7.80 -16.30 -8.70
N THR A 95 7.87 -14.97 -8.80
CA THR A 95 8.02 -14.28 -10.09
C THR A 95 9.37 -14.64 -10.74
N GLU A 96 10.45 -14.63 -9.96
CA GLU A 96 11.77 -15.04 -10.44
C GLU A 96 11.81 -16.51 -10.88
N LEU A 97 11.18 -17.40 -10.12
CA LEU A 97 11.08 -18.81 -10.48
C LEU A 97 10.32 -19.00 -11.80
N PHE A 98 9.19 -18.31 -11.97
CA PHE A 98 8.41 -18.36 -13.20
C PHE A 98 9.20 -17.85 -14.41
N MET A 99 9.95 -16.75 -14.24
CA MET A 99 10.80 -16.20 -15.30
C MET A 99 11.99 -17.10 -15.65
N ARG A 100 12.49 -17.91 -14.72
CA ARG A 100 13.56 -18.90 -14.97
C ARG A 100 13.08 -20.16 -15.69
N LEU A 101 11.79 -20.49 -15.56
CA LEU A 101 11.17 -21.67 -16.18
C LEU A 101 10.67 -21.40 -17.61
N ARG A 102 10.71 -20.14 -18.07
CA ARG A 102 10.34 -19.69 -19.42
C ARG A 102 11.60 -19.35 -20.22
#